data_AF-A0A497MDI0-F1
#
_entry.id   AF-A0A497MDI0-F1
#
_cell.length_a   1.000
_cell.length_b   1.000
_cell.length_c   1.000
_cell.angle_alpha   90.00
_cell.angle_beta   90.00
_cell.angle_gamma   90.00
#
_symmetry.space_group_name_H-M   'P 1'
#
loop_
_entity.id
_entity.type
_entity.pdbx_description
1 polymer ?
#
loop_
_entity_poly.entity_id
_entity_poly.type
_entity_poly.pdbx_seq_one_letter_code
_entity_poly.pdbx_strand_id
1 'polypeptide(L)'
;MSLIGRLWEKLRETAAPKGIVQTALSIFRYEARKGASLEELEKYYLTDPVAHAAVDLYVELTVGGGYYTTAEDQRAKELVDGFAETVNMDELLREAVRNMLIYGDAYVEKVYRKPDGRLVGLNLLPSKTVRVERDRHGRVLRFVQRDGATSVSFKPEEILHLKHNPVGNSAYGTSMLTPVLGFLKAKRKAVENMEKILSRYAAPKVIWRAPNRNALQQLQAVLETLRPDEDIILTGEVDFKPLTVDPRARFEFFYEYLDRQVFEGLQAPLLSWLRNATEASARTMLETVERRVMGIQRYLKRKVEAEVFKPLVEAEGLKEVPRLNWGSPKSRLEDVSLADVGGLVKSGILDPSEARRWLAKLGFPLEV
;
A
#
# COMPACT_ATOMS: atom_id res chain seq x y z
N MET A 1 8.93 -7.66 -35.59
CA MET A 1 7.55 -8.17 -35.39
C MET A 1 7.28 -9.36 -36.29
N SER A 2 6.81 -10.49 -35.75
CA SER A 2 6.38 -11.64 -36.58
C SER A 2 5.08 -11.31 -37.33
N LEU A 3 4.86 -11.95 -38.50
CA LEU A 3 3.64 -11.79 -39.30
C LEU A 3 2.36 -12.03 -38.49
N ILE A 4 2.42 -12.95 -37.53
CA ILE A 4 1.29 -13.32 -36.67
C ILE A 4 0.92 -12.17 -35.73
N GLY A 5 1.89 -11.44 -35.17
CA GLY A 5 1.63 -10.29 -34.29
C GLY A 5 0.88 -9.15 -34.99
N ARG A 6 1.28 -8.82 -36.23
CA ARG A 6 0.61 -7.79 -37.04
C ARG A 6 -0.81 -8.19 -37.45
N LEU A 7 -1.06 -9.50 -37.63
CA LEU A 7 -2.39 -10.04 -37.93
C LEU A 7 -3.35 -9.86 -36.74
N TRP A 8 -2.88 -10.13 -35.52
CA TRP A 8 -3.66 -9.94 -34.29
C TRP A 8 -3.92 -8.46 -33.97
N GLU A 9 -2.97 -7.56 -34.26
CA GLU A 9 -3.18 -6.11 -34.15
C GLU A 9 -4.28 -5.62 -35.12
N LYS A 10 -4.20 -6.01 -36.41
CA LYS A 10 -5.26 -5.69 -37.38
C LYS A 10 -6.62 -6.26 -36.99
N LEU A 11 -6.67 -7.50 -36.49
CA LEU A 11 -7.91 -8.12 -36.02
C LEU A 11 -8.49 -7.38 -34.80
N ARG A 12 -7.64 -6.89 -33.88
CA ARG A 12 -8.05 -6.07 -32.73
C ARG A 12 -8.59 -4.70 -33.14
N GLU A 13 -8.01 -4.06 -34.14
CA GLU A 13 -8.53 -2.79 -34.68
C GLU A 13 -9.92 -2.96 -35.30
N THR A 14 -10.19 -4.11 -35.92
CA THR A 14 -11.50 -4.41 -36.54
C THR A 14 -12.56 -4.95 -35.58
N ALA A 15 -12.19 -5.47 -34.41
CA ALA A 15 -13.11 -6.11 -33.47
C ALA A 15 -13.40 -5.22 -32.25
N ALA A 16 -14.47 -4.43 -32.33
CA ALA A 16 -14.95 -3.65 -31.19
C ALA A 16 -15.81 -4.52 -30.24
N PRO A 17 -15.60 -4.45 -28.91
CA PRO A 17 -16.43 -5.17 -27.95
C PRO A 17 -17.88 -4.69 -28.00
N LYS A 18 -18.84 -5.63 -28.08
CA LYS A 18 -20.29 -5.31 -28.13
C LYS A 18 -20.89 -4.97 -26.76
N GLY A 19 -20.28 -5.45 -25.67
CA GLY A 19 -20.78 -5.24 -24.31
C GLY A 19 -20.72 -3.77 -23.89
N ILE A 20 -21.79 -3.28 -23.27
CA ILE A 20 -21.84 -1.95 -22.67
C ILE A 20 -21.46 -2.10 -21.21
N VAL A 21 -20.57 -1.23 -20.74
CA VAL A 21 -20.08 -1.31 -19.36
C VAL A 21 -20.45 -0.11 -18.50
N GLN A 22 -20.90 0.97 -19.13
CA GLN A 22 -21.46 2.11 -18.43
C GLN A 22 -22.75 2.56 -19.11
N THR A 23 -23.85 2.55 -18.37
CA THR A 23 -25.13 3.11 -18.81
C THR A 23 -25.14 4.59 -18.45
N ALA A 24 -24.52 5.45 -19.26
CA ALA A 24 -24.60 6.90 -19.07
C ALA A 24 -24.70 7.64 -20.42
N LEU A 25 -25.68 8.54 -20.49
CA LEU A 25 -26.22 9.28 -21.64
C LEU A 25 -25.29 10.33 -22.30
N SER A 26 -23.96 10.25 -22.16
CA SER A 26 -23.07 11.21 -22.83
C SER A 26 -21.68 10.64 -23.07
N ILE A 27 -21.18 10.85 -24.28
CA ILE A 27 -19.95 10.25 -24.85
C ILE A 27 -18.66 10.80 -24.20
N PHE A 28 -18.76 11.80 -23.30
CA PHE A 28 -17.62 12.49 -22.69
C PHE A 28 -17.86 12.90 -21.23
N ARG A 29 -17.83 11.94 -20.29
CA ARG A 29 -17.74 12.24 -18.85
C ARG A 29 -16.63 11.44 -18.20
N TYR A 30 -15.93 12.09 -17.26
CA TYR A 30 -15.05 11.42 -16.31
C TYR A 30 -15.82 10.36 -15.55
N GLU A 31 -15.26 9.16 -15.40
CA GLU A 31 -15.82 8.21 -14.44
C GLU A 31 -15.60 8.78 -13.04
N ALA A 32 -16.69 8.95 -12.28
CA ALA A 32 -16.62 9.40 -10.90
C ALA A 32 -16.04 8.27 -10.05
N ARG A 33 -14.99 8.60 -9.27
CA ARG A 33 -14.46 7.66 -8.28
C ARG A 33 -15.52 7.45 -7.21
N LYS A 34 -15.90 6.19 -6.98
CA LYS A 34 -16.88 5.82 -5.94
C LYS A 34 -16.14 5.56 -4.63
N GLY A 35 -16.67 6.06 -3.51
CA GLY A 35 -16.13 5.81 -2.17
C GLY A 35 -15.51 7.05 -1.51
N ALA A 36 -14.57 6.82 -0.60
CA ALA A 36 -13.90 7.85 0.17
C ALA A 36 -13.09 8.83 -0.71
N SER A 37 -12.96 10.07 -0.26
CA SER A 37 -12.05 11.03 -0.89
C SER A 37 -10.60 10.62 -0.71
N LEU A 38 -9.74 10.99 -1.65
CA LEU A 38 -8.33 10.60 -1.63
C LEU A 38 -7.55 11.33 -0.54
N GLU A 39 -7.96 12.56 -0.26
CA GLU A 39 -7.45 13.41 0.80
C GLU A 39 -7.74 12.78 2.17
N GLU A 40 -8.91 12.16 2.32
CA GLU A 40 -9.25 11.45 3.54
C GLU A 40 -8.42 10.17 3.70
N LEU A 41 -8.21 9.39 2.63
CA LEU A 41 -7.36 8.20 2.67
C LEU A 41 -5.90 8.56 3.03
N GLU A 42 -5.36 9.61 2.42
CA GLU A 42 -4.03 10.15 2.73
C GLU A 42 -3.93 10.62 4.18
N LYS A 43 -4.93 11.36 4.68
CA LYS A 43 -4.97 11.80 6.07
C LYS A 43 -4.89 10.62 7.05
N TYR A 44 -5.65 9.55 6.79
CA TYR A 44 -5.62 8.36 7.66
C TYR A 44 -4.31 7.60 7.55
N TYR A 45 -3.73 7.51 6.35
CA TYR A 45 -2.38 6.96 6.17
C TYR A 45 -1.31 7.73 6.97
N LEU A 46 -1.41 9.07 7.01
CA LEU A 46 -0.42 9.92 7.71
C LEU A 46 -0.62 10.00 9.22
N THR A 47 -1.84 9.76 9.71
CA THR A 47 -2.19 10.03 11.12
C THR A 47 -2.54 8.80 11.94
N ASP A 48 -2.96 7.70 11.31
CA ASP A 48 -3.25 6.45 12.03
C ASP A 48 -2.05 5.48 11.93
N PRO A 49 -1.46 5.07 13.07
CA PRO A 49 -0.25 4.25 13.07
C PRO A 49 -0.47 2.84 12.52
N VAL A 50 -1.68 2.28 12.64
CA VAL A 50 -2.00 0.93 12.15
C VAL A 50 -2.16 0.96 10.63
N ALA A 51 -2.86 1.97 10.11
CA ALA A 51 -2.99 2.19 8.67
C ALA A 51 -1.63 2.45 8.01
N HIS A 52 -0.80 3.30 8.63
CA HIS A 52 0.56 3.59 8.17
C HIS A 52 1.42 2.33 8.09
N ALA A 53 1.53 1.60 9.21
CA ALA A 53 2.36 0.41 9.30
C ALA A 53 1.90 -0.70 8.33
N ALA A 54 0.60 -0.86 8.12
CA ALA A 54 0.08 -1.86 7.20
C ALA A 54 0.43 -1.55 5.73
N VAL A 55 0.23 -0.30 5.30
CA VAL A 55 0.59 0.11 3.93
C VAL A 55 2.09 -0.07 3.71
N ASP A 56 2.92 0.44 4.62
CA ASP A 56 4.36 0.37 4.50
C ASP A 56 4.86 -1.08 4.50
N LEU A 57 4.32 -1.96 5.37
CA LEU A 57 4.66 -3.38 5.36
C LEU A 57 4.37 -4.02 4.00
N TYR A 58 3.22 -3.75 3.39
CA TYR A 58 2.91 -4.30 2.07
C TYR A 58 3.79 -3.72 0.96
N VAL A 59 4.20 -2.45 1.04
CA VAL A 59 5.17 -1.86 0.12
C VAL A 59 6.50 -2.60 0.24
N GLU A 60 7.03 -2.75 1.45
CA GLU A 60 8.32 -3.41 1.69
C GLU A 60 8.30 -4.88 1.26
N LEU A 61 7.26 -5.63 1.59
CA LEU A 61 7.15 -7.03 1.17
C LEU A 61 7.00 -7.17 -0.35
N THR A 62 6.36 -6.22 -1.02
CA THR A 62 6.13 -6.29 -2.47
C THR A 62 7.37 -5.93 -3.26
N VAL A 63 8.03 -4.81 -2.95
CA VAL A 63 9.12 -4.26 -3.76
C VAL A 63 10.39 -3.91 -2.96
N GLY A 64 10.34 -3.90 -1.63
CA GLY A 64 11.49 -3.51 -0.78
C GLY A 64 12.69 -4.47 -0.88
N GLY A 65 12.46 -5.71 -1.29
CA GLY A 65 13.54 -6.68 -1.59
C GLY A 65 14.28 -6.42 -2.92
N GLY A 66 13.89 -5.39 -3.68
CA GLY A 66 14.40 -5.11 -5.01
C GLY A 66 13.95 -6.14 -6.06
N TYR A 67 14.58 -6.07 -7.23
CA TYR A 67 14.36 -7.04 -8.31
C TYR A 67 15.62 -7.26 -9.15
N TYR A 68 15.56 -8.30 -9.98
CA TYR A 68 16.55 -8.57 -11.02
C TYR A 68 15.87 -8.99 -12.32
N THR A 69 16.54 -8.78 -13.45
CA THR A 69 16.02 -9.21 -14.75
C THR A 69 16.74 -10.45 -15.28
N THR A 70 16.02 -11.26 -16.05
CA THR A 70 16.59 -12.41 -16.78
C THR A 70 16.17 -12.36 -18.23
N ALA A 71 17.11 -12.58 -19.16
CA ALA A 71 16.88 -12.75 -20.60
C ALA A 71 17.98 -13.65 -21.18
N GLU A 72 17.70 -14.33 -22.29
CA GLU A 72 18.70 -15.04 -23.08
C GLU A 72 19.53 -14.06 -23.94
N ASP A 73 18.87 -13.04 -24.50
CA ASP A 73 19.49 -11.93 -25.21
C ASP A 73 20.09 -10.92 -24.21
N GLN A 74 21.41 -11.01 -24.07
CA GLN A 74 22.19 -10.16 -23.17
C GLN A 74 22.05 -8.66 -23.51
N ARG A 75 21.87 -8.30 -24.79
CA ARG A 75 21.68 -6.89 -25.18
C ARG A 75 20.34 -6.36 -24.69
N ALA A 76 19.30 -7.18 -24.74
CA ALA A 76 17.98 -6.81 -24.22
C ALA A 76 18.02 -6.63 -22.70
N LYS A 77 18.74 -7.51 -22.00
CA LYS A 77 18.96 -7.40 -20.55
C LYS A 77 19.68 -6.11 -20.18
N GLU A 78 20.83 -5.83 -20.80
CA GLU A 78 21.62 -4.63 -20.52
C GLU A 78 20.85 -3.34 -20.81
N LEU A 79 20.05 -3.32 -21.89
CA LEU A 79 19.20 -2.18 -22.21
C LEU A 79 18.17 -1.89 -21.11
N VAL A 80 17.47 -2.93 -20.64
CA VAL A 80 16.45 -2.78 -19.60
C VAL A 80 17.08 -2.43 -18.26
N ASP A 81 18.17 -3.09 -17.89
CA ASP A 81 18.86 -2.84 -16.61
C ASP A 81 19.45 -1.43 -16.57
N GLY A 82 20.10 -0.98 -17.65
CA GLY A 82 20.64 0.38 -17.74
C GLY A 82 19.55 1.46 -17.72
N PHE A 83 18.40 1.21 -18.37
CA PHE A 83 17.26 2.11 -18.26
C PHE A 83 16.70 2.15 -16.84
N ALA A 84 16.51 0.98 -16.21
CA ALA A 84 16.01 0.86 -14.85
C ALA A 84 16.89 1.61 -13.84
N GLU A 85 18.22 1.48 -13.95
CA GLU A 85 19.18 2.20 -13.14
C GLU A 85 19.07 3.72 -13.36
N THR A 86 18.99 4.16 -14.63
CA THR A 86 18.89 5.58 -14.99
C THR A 86 17.66 6.25 -14.39
N VAL A 87 16.51 5.56 -14.37
CA VAL A 87 15.25 6.11 -13.84
C VAL A 87 15.04 5.82 -12.36
N ASN A 88 16.01 5.21 -11.68
CA ASN A 88 15.90 4.70 -10.30
C ASN A 88 14.60 3.92 -10.07
N MET A 89 14.43 2.86 -10.87
CA MET A 89 13.17 2.14 -10.95
C MET A 89 12.75 1.47 -9.62
N ASP A 90 13.68 1.07 -8.76
CA ASP A 90 13.39 0.52 -7.44
C ASP A 90 12.61 1.52 -6.57
N GLU A 91 13.12 2.75 -6.42
CA GLU A 91 12.43 3.78 -5.63
C GLU A 91 11.12 4.20 -6.28
N LEU A 92 11.10 4.35 -7.62
CA LEU A 92 9.88 4.68 -8.36
C LEU A 92 8.79 3.63 -8.14
N LEU A 93 9.13 2.34 -8.17
CA LEU A 93 8.17 1.26 -7.90
C LEU A 93 7.72 1.28 -6.44
N ARG A 94 8.59 1.59 -5.50
CA ARG A 94 8.24 1.74 -4.08
C ARG A 94 7.20 2.83 -3.86
N GLU A 95 7.43 4.03 -4.40
CA GLU A 95 6.48 5.14 -4.32
C GLU A 95 5.18 4.85 -5.08
N ALA A 96 5.28 4.27 -6.28
CA ALA A 96 4.10 3.93 -7.08
C ALA A 96 3.23 2.87 -6.40
N VAL A 97 3.83 1.84 -5.78
CA VAL A 97 3.08 0.82 -5.02
C VAL A 97 2.44 1.44 -3.78
N ARG A 98 3.16 2.33 -3.06
CA ARG A 98 2.59 3.07 -1.92
C ARG A 98 1.36 3.87 -2.33
N ASN A 99 1.46 4.66 -3.41
CA ASN A 99 0.33 5.41 -3.97
C ASN A 99 -0.82 4.49 -4.41
N MET A 100 -0.49 3.37 -5.07
CA MET A 100 -1.47 2.38 -5.51
C MET A 100 -2.24 1.78 -4.32
N LEU A 101 -1.58 1.51 -3.19
CA LEU A 101 -2.23 0.96 -1.98
C LEU A 101 -3.06 2.01 -1.23
N ILE A 102 -2.55 3.24 -1.09
CA ILE A 102 -3.24 4.34 -0.38
C ILE A 102 -4.45 4.83 -1.17
N TYR A 103 -4.31 5.07 -2.47
CA TYR A 103 -5.34 5.70 -3.30
C TYR A 103 -6.18 4.69 -4.09
N GLY A 104 -5.70 3.45 -4.22
CA GLY A 104 -6.21 2.46 -5.17
C GLY A 104 -5.54 2.56 -6.54
N ASP A 105 -4.88 3.68 -6.85
CA ASP A 105 -4.29 3.93 -8.16
C ASP A 105 -2.95 4.68 -8.05
N ALA A 106 -2.02 4.32 -8.93
CA ALA A 106 -0.83 5.10 -9.22
C ALA A 106 -0.67 5.30 -10.73
N TYR A 107 -0.17 6.47 -11.11
CA TYR A 107 -0.01 6.88 -12.50
C TYR A 107 1.44 7.28 -12.73
N VAL A 108 2.13 6.53 -13.59
CA VAL A 108 3.50 6.85 -13.97
C VAL A 108 3.49 7.33 -15.42
N GLU A 109 3.85 8.59 -15.63
CA GLU A 109 4.09 9.15 -16.95
C GLU A 109 5.33 8.51 -17.57
N LYS A 110 5.18 8.04 -18.81
CA LYS A 110 6.26 7.57 -19.66
C LYS A 110 6.74 8.74 -20.51
N VAL A 111 7.96 9.19 -20.22
CA VAL A 111 8.55 10.37 -20.89
C VAL A 111 9.25 9.90 -22.16
N TYR A 112 8.73 10.33 -23.30
CA TYR A 112 9.30 10.03 -24.61
C TYR A 112 10.10 11.23 -25.13
N ARG A 113 11.34 10.98 -25.56
CA ARG A 113 12.15 11.98 -26.24
C ARG A 113 11.59 12.25 -27.64
N LYS A 114 11.60 13.52 -28.02
CA LYS A 114 11.27 13.96 -29.38
C LYS A 114 12.56 14.30 -30.13
N PRO A 115 12.69 13.97 -31.43
CA PRO A 115 11.70 13.36 -32.32
C PRO A 115 11.75 11.81 -32.41
N ASP A 116 12.71 11.16 -31.76
CA ASP A 116 12.98 9.72 -31.93
C ASP A 116 11.93 8.79 -31.31
N GLY A 117 11.06 9.31 -30.44
CA GLY A 117 9.98 8.55 -29.80
C GLY A 117 10.49 7.50 -28.81
N ARG A 118 11.75 7.63 -28.34
CA ARG A 118 12.35 6.68 -27.40
C ARG A 118 11.91 6.99 -25.98
N LEU A 119 11.57 5.96 -25.22
CA LEU A 119 11.28 6.09 -23.79
C LEU A 119 12.60 6.44 -23.07
N VAL A 120 12.63 7.59 -22.40
CA VAL A 120 13.84 8.11 -21.73
C VAL A 120 13.65 8.34 -20.24
N GLY A 121 12.42 8.29 -19.74
CA GLY A 121 12.16 8.54 -18.33
C GLY A 121 10.80 8.03 -17.88
N LEU A 122 10.67 7.92 -16.56
CA LEU A 122 9.42 7.62 -15.87
C LEU A 122 9.22 8.69 -14.79
N ASN A 123 8.00 9.22 -14.70
CA ASN A 123 7.66 10.28 -13.75
C ASN A 123 6.37 9.92 -13.00
N LEU A 124 6.45 9.78 -11.67
CA LEU A 124 5.29 9.43 -10.86
C LEU A 124 4.40 10.68 -10.67
N LEU A 125 3.16 10.61 -11.17
CA LEU A 125 2.21 11.71 -11.05
C LEU A 125 1.42 11.63 -9.73
N PRO A 126 1.05 12.77 -9.11
CA PRO A 126 0.19 12.78 -7.94
C PRO A 126 -1.19 12.17 -8.24
N SER A 127 -1.49 11.00 -7.64
CA SER A 127 -2.73 10.24 -7.90
C SER A 127 -4.03 11.02 -7.65
N LYS A 128 -3.97 12.08 -6.83
CA LYS A 128 -5.12 12.96 -6.54
C LYS A 128 -5.53 13.84 -7.72
N THR A 129 -4.59 14.15 -8.60
CA THR A 129 -4.75 15.11 -9.71
C THR A 129 -5.18 14.48 -11.03
N VAL A 130 -5.03 13.16 -11.17
CA VAL A 130 -5.31 12.44 -12.42
C VAL A 130 -6.75 11.91 -12.45
N ARG A 131 -7.39 12.00 -13.62
CA ARG A 131 -8.72 11.46 -13.91
C ARG A 131 -8.68 10.60 -15.17
N VAL A 132 -9.49 9.56 -15.19
CA VAL A 132 -9.57 8.62 -16.32
C VAL A 132 -10.83 8.93 -17.14
N GLU A 133 -10.67 9.10 -18.45
CA GLU A 133 -11.78 9.19 -19.38
C GLU A 133 -11.89 7.89 -20.20
N ARG A 134 -13.11 7.37 -20.32
CA ARG A 134 -13.39 6.09 -20.99
C ARG A 134 -14.56 6.22 -21.96
N ASP A 135 -14.60 5.32 -22.94
CA ASP A 135 -15.80 5.11 -23.75
C ASP A 135 -16.85 4.26 -23.01
N ARG A 136 -18.05 4.15 -23.60
CA ARG A 136 -19.16 3.33 -23.06
C ARG A 136 -18.85 1.83 -22.92
N HIS A 137 -17.77 1.36 -23.55
CA HIS A 137 -17.29 -0.01 -23.52
C HIS A 137 -16.17 -0.19 -22.48
N GLY A 138 -15.82 0.85 -21.73
CA GLY A 138 -14.79 0.83 -20.70
C GLY A 138 -13.36 0.95 -21.22
N ARG A 139 -13.15 1.25 -22.51
CA ARG A 139 -11.81 1.52 -23.07
C ARG A 139 -11.35 2.90 -22.63
N VAL A 140 -10.12 3.00 -22.12
CA VAL A 140 -9.52 4.28 -21.73
C VAL A 140 -9.21 5.08 -22.98
N LEU A 141 -9.75 6.29 -23.06
CA LEU A 141 -9.53 7.23 -24.16
C LEU A 141 -8.34 8.15 -23.88
N ARG A 142 -8.25 8.65 -22.64
CA ARG A 142 -7.15 9.51 -22.18
C ARG A 142 -7.10 9.56 -20.65
N PHE A 143 -5.97 10.01 -20.14
CA PHE A 143 -5.80 10.46 -18.76
C PHE A 143 -5.71 11.98 -18.75
N VAL A 144 -6.36 12.63 -17.79
CA VAL A 144 -6.32 14.09 -17.65
C VAL A 144 -5.84 14.43 -16.26
N GLN A 145 -4.72 15.13 -16.18
CA GLN A 145 -4.24 15.73 -14.95
C GLN A 145 -4.81 17.14 -14.83
N ARG A 146 -5.29 17.48 -13.63
CA ARG A 146 -5.73 18.82 -13.27
C ARG A 146 -5.01 19.25 -11.99
N ASP A 147 -4.27 20.33 -12.09
CA ASP A 147 -3.62 20.97 -10.95
C ASP A 147 -3.89 22.48 -11.00
N GLY A 148 -4.75 22.95 -10.10
CA GLY A 148 -5.28 24.31 -10.14
C GLY A 148 -5.94 24.66 -11.49
N ALA A 149 -5.39 25.67 -12.17
CA ALA A 149 -5.86 26.12 -13.48
C ALA A 149 -5.23 25.34 -14.66
N THR A 150 -4.19 24.56 -14.40
CA THR A 150 -3.45 23.83 -15.43
C THR A 150 -4.11 22.48 -15.67
N SER A 151 -4.31 22.13 -16.94
CA SER A 151 -4.77 20.79 -17.33
C SER A 151 -3.85 20.22 -18.42
N VAL A 152 -3.39 18.99 -18.18
CA VAL A 152 -2.55 18.23 -19.11
C VAL A 152 -3.30 16.95 -19.48
N SER A 153 -3.33 16.63 -20.77
CA SER A 153 -3.97 15.43 -21.29
C SER A 153 -2.91 14.48 -21.81
N PHE A 154 -2.99 13.22 -21.38
CA PHE A 154 -2.11 12.13 -21.78
C PHE A 154 -2.90 11.07 -22.55
N LYS A 155 -2.29 10.51 -23.58
CA LYS A 155 -2.80 9.33 -24.27
C LYS A 155 -2.69 8.10 -23.37
N PRO A 156 -3.50 7.05 -23.59
CA PRO A 156 -3.44 5.84 -22.77
C PRO A 156 -2.05 5.20 -22.72
N GLU A 157 -1.31 5.24 -23.83
CA GLU A 157 0.05 4.71 -23.95
C GLU A 157 1.12 5.55 -23.26
N GLU A 158 0.83 6.79 -22.86
CA GLU A 158 1.77 7.68 -22.15
C GLU A 158 1.74 7.46 -20.63
N ILE A 159 0.79 6.68 -20.11
CA ILE A 159 0.61 6.46 -18.68
C ILE A 159 0.63 4.97 -18.37
N LEU A 160 1.58 4.55 -17.52
CA LEU A 160 1.48 3.29 -16.81
C LEU A 160 0.50 3.45 -15.64
N HIS A 161 -0.70 2.90 -15.79
CA HIS A 161 -1.75 2.95 -14.77
C HIS A 161 -1.76 1.66 -13.94
N LEU A 162 -1.33 1.78 -12.68
CA LEU A 162 -1.34 0.71 -11.68
C LEU A 162 -2.60 0.79 -10.83
N LYS A 163 -3.37 -0.30 -10.75
CA LYS A 163 -4.65 -0.39 -10.05
C LYS A 163 -4.62 -1.48 -8.99
N HIS A 164 -4.89 -1.13 -7.74
CA HIS A 164 -5.11 -2.11 -6.68
C HIS A 164 -6.55 -2.63 -6.74
N ASN A 165 -6.76 -3.95 -6.75
CA ASN A 165 -8.07 -4.61 -6.58
C ASN A 165 -9.27 -3.87 -7.22
N PRO A 166 -9.25 -3.60 -8.54
CA PRO A 166 -10.39 -2.97 -9.21
C PRO A 166 -11.62 -3.88 -9.12
N VAL A 167 -12.77 -3.32 -8.76
CA VAL A 167 -14.03 -4.05 -8.64
C VAL A 167 -14.84 -3.91 -9.93
N GLY A 168 -15.26 -5.04 -10.51
CA GLY A 168 -16.02 -5.07 -11.76
C GLY A 168 -15.24 -4.42 -12.90
N ASN A 169 -15.83 -3.43 -13.56
CA ASN A 169 -15.17 -2.67 -14.64
C ASN A 169 -14.82 -1.23 -14.26
N SER A 170 -14.62 -0.96 -12.97
CA SER A 170 -14.20 0.37 -12.51
C SER A 170 -12.97 0.88 -13.28
N ALA A 171 -12.97 2.17 -13.64
CA ALA A 171 -11.77 2.86 -14.11
C ALA A 171 -10.64 2.84 -13.11
N TYR A 172 -10.99 2.86 -11.82
CA TYR A 172 -10.06 3.02 -10.72
C TYR A 172 -9.88 1.71 -9.95
N GLY A 173 -8.74 1.58 -9.31
CA GLY A 173 -8.56 0.60 -8.24
C GLY A 173 -9.27 1.02 -6.95
N THR A 174 -9.21 0.14 -5.98
CA THR A 174 -9.78 0.30 -4.64
C THR A 174 -8.63 0.41 -3.65
N SER A 175 -8.58 1.49 -2.88
CA SER A 175 -7.61 1.64 -1.80
C SER A 175 -7.73 0.51 -0.78
N MET A 176 -6.58 0.09 -0.25
CA MET A 176 -6.49 -0.86 0.86
C MET A 176 -7.16 -0.33 2.13
N LEU A 177 -7.22 0.99 2.31
CA LEU A 177 -7.80 1.63 3.48
C LEU A 177 -9.31 1.80 3.38
N THR A 178 -9.88 1.77 2.16
CA THR A 178 -11.34 1.97 1.95
C THR A 178 -12.21 1.07 2.81
N PRO A 179 -11.97 -0.26 2.91
CA PRO A 179 -12.82 -1.15 3.71
C PRO A 179 -12.78 -0.86 5.21
N VAL A 180 -11.65 -0.34 5.72
CA VAL A 180 -11.43 -0.11 7.15
C VAL A 180 -11.66 1.33 7.60
N LEU A 181 -11.87 2.25 6.66
CA LEU A 181 -11.96 3.68 6.95
C LEU A 181 -13.05 4.04 7.96
N GLY A 182 -14.20 3.35 7.91
CA GLY A 182 -15.26 3.54 8.90
C GLY A 182 -14.82 3.18 10.33
N PHE A 183 -14.04 2.10 10.48
CA PHE A 183 -13.50 1.66 11.76
C PHE A 183 -12.38 2.59 12.24
N LEU A 184 -11.51 3.07 11.35
CA LEU A 184 -10.48 4.07 11.68
C LEU A 184 -11.12 5.38 12.20
N LYS A 185 -12.21 5.84 11.58
CA LYS A 185 -13.00 6.98 12.06
C LYS A 185 -13.60 6.74 13.43
N ALA A 186 -14.23 5.59 13.63
CA ALA A 186 -14.82 5.22 14.91
C ALA A 186 -13.77 5.13 16.02
N LYS A 187 -12.60 4.52 15.73
CA LYS A 187 -11.48 4.40 16.66
C LYS A 187 -10.96 5.77 17.09
N ARG A 188 -10.68 6.67 16.14
CA ARG A 188 -10.24 8.03 16.45
C ARG A 188 -11.23 8.77 17.37
N LYS A 189 -12.52 8.73 17.04
CA LYS A 189 -13.57 9.36 17.84
C LYS A 189 -13.69 8.73 19.23
N ALA A 190 -13.49 7.42 19.34
CA ALA A 190 -13.50 6.73 20.62
C ALA A 190 -12.35 7.22 21.52
N VAL A 191 -11.12 7.32 20.98
CA VAL A 191 -9.95 7.87 21.71
C VAL A 191 -10.22 9.31 22.17
N GLU A 192 -10.72 10.18 21.30
CA GLU A 192 -11.09 11.57 21.65
C GLU A 192 -12.16 11.64 22.76
N ASN A 193 -13.11 10.70 22.77
CA ASN A 193 -14.11 10.62 23.84
C ASN A 193 -13.53 10.08 25.14
N MET A 194 -12.59 9.12 25.07
CA MET A 194 -11.92 8.59 26.26
C MET A 194 -11.08 9.66 26.94
N GLU A 195 -10.37 10.49 26.19
CA GLU A 195 -9.65 11.65 26.73
C GLU A 195 -10.57 12.57 27.56
N LYS A 196 -11.78 12.84 27.06
CA LYS A 196 -12.80 13.62 27.78
C LYS A 196 -13.31 12.90 29.03
N ILE A 197 -13.50 11.59 28.98
CA ILE A 197 -13.93 10.79 30.14
C ILE A 197 -12.85 10.81 31.21
N LEU A 198 -11.59 10.55 30.84
CA LEU A 198 -10.45 10.59 31.76
C LEU A 198 -10.28 11.99 32.37
N SER A 199 -10.42 13.04 31.57
CA SER A 199 -10.37 14.42 32.05
C SER A 199 -11.48 14.72 33.08
N ARG A 200 -12.70 14.21 32.85
CA ARG A 200 -13.81 14.35 33.81
C ARG A 200 -13.64 13.47 35.05
N TYR A 201 -12.96 12.33 34.94
CA TYR A 201 -12.66 11.50 36.08
C TYR A 201 -11.57 12.12 36.96
N ALA A 202 -10.53 12.68 36.34
CA ALA A 202 -9.46 13.39 37.05
C ALA A 202 -9.96 14.69 37.71
N ALA A 203 -10.92 15.39 37.08
CA ALA A 203 -11.54 16.60 37.61
C ALA A 203 -13.08 16.49 37.53
N PRO A 204 -13.73 15.81 38.50
CA PRO A 204 -15.17 15.63 38.50
C PRO A 204 -15.88 16.96 38.67
N LYS A 205 -17.05 17.10 38.04
CA LYS A 205 -17.91 18.24 38.31
C LYS A 205 -18.53 18.09 39.69
N VAL A 206 -18.31 19.09 40.53
CA VAL A 206 -18.85 19.15 41.89
C VAL A 206 -19.97 20.18 41.93
N ILE A 207 -21.10 19.81 42.53
CA ILE A 207 -22.17 20.75 42.86
C ILE A 207 -21.87 21.29 44.25
N TRP A 208 -21.60 22.59 44.33
CA TRP A 208 -21.38 23.30 45.59
C TRP A 208 -22.66 24.00 46.02
N ARG A 209 -23.12 23.74 47.24
CA ARG A 209 -24.27 24.43 47.86
C ARG A 209 -23.76 25.35 48.96
N ALA A 210 -24.07 26.64 48.86
CA ALA A 210 -23.75 27.63 49.88
C ALA A 210 -25.02 28.13 50.60
N PRO A 211 -24.94 28.47 51.90
CA PRO A 211 -26.10 28.86 52.69
C PRO A 211 -26.67 30.25 52.33
N ASN A 212 -25.85 31.14 51.76
CA ASN A 212 -26.27 32.48 51.33
C ASN A 212 -25.38 33.03 50.21
N ARG A 213 -25.77 34.15 49.62
CA ARG A 213 -25.09 34.76 48.45
C ARG A 213 -23.68 35.26 48.75
N ASN A 214 -23.39 35.69 49.98
CA ASN A 214 -22.06 36.14 50.39
C ASN A 214 -21.10 34.94 50.46
N ALA A 215 -21.52 33.86 51.13
CA ALA A 215 -20.76 32.62 51.18
C ALA A 215 -20.51 32.02 49.78
N LEU A 216 -21.48 32.15 48.86
CA LEU A 216 -21.30 31.74 47.47
C LEU A 216 -20.20 32.54 46.75
N GLN A 217 -20.14 33.86 46.94
CA GLN A 217 -19.13 34.72 46.33
C GLN A 217 -17.73 34.45 46.88
N GLN A 218 -17.60 34.23 48.19
CA GLN A 218 -16.33 33.84 48.81
C GLN A 218 -15.87 32.47 48.30
N LEU A 219 -16.79 31.50 48.22
CA LEU A 219 -16.48 30.17 47.69
C LEU A 219 -16.07 30.21 46.22
N GLN A 220 -16.72 31.05 45.40
CA GLN A 220 -16.35 31.24 44.00
C GLN A 220 -14.94 31.80 43.84
N ALA A 221 -14.57 32.82 44.63
CA ALA A 221 -13.23 33.40 44.58
C ALA A 221 -12.15 32.37 44.95
N VAL A 222 -12.44 31.49 45.92
CA VAL A 222 -11.56 30.38 46.31
C VAL A 222 -11.45 29.36 45.17
N LEU A 223 -12.58 28.93 44.60
CA LEU A 223 -12.64 27.98 43.49
C LEU A 223 -11.90 28.45 42.22
N GLU A 224 -11.90 29.75 41.93
CA GLU A 224 -11.19 30.32 40.77
C GLU A 224 -9.66 30.31 40.93
N THR A 225 -9.17 30.23 42.17
CA THR A 225 -7.72 30.18 42.50
C THR A 225 -7.20 28.78 42.81
N LEU A 226 -8.10 27.82 43.00
CA LEU A 226 -7.74 26.47 43.44
C LEU A 226 -7.13 25.64 42.29
N ARG A 227 -6.13 24.84 42.62
CA ARG A 227 -5.60 23.84 41.68
C ARG A 227 -6.47 22.58 41.66
N PRO A 228 -6.48 21.80 40.56
CA PRO A 228 -7.33 20.61 40.43
C PRO A 228 -7.15 19.52 41.49
N ASP A 229 -6.02 19.53 42.22
CA ASP A 229 -5.60 18.56 43.22
C ASP A 229 -5.73 19.06 44.69
N GLU A 230 -6.28 20.26 44.90
CA GLU A 230 -6.44 20.84 46.24
C GLU A 230 -7.86 20.61 46.79
N ASP A 231 -7.94 20.14 48.04
CA ASP A 231 -9.21 19.96 48.75
C ASP A 231 -9.68 21.27 49.39
N ILE A 232 -10.99 21.50 49.35
CA ILE A 232 -11.61 22.71 49.93
C ILE A 232 -12.03 22.42 51.38
N ILE A 233 -11.42 23.12 52.33
CA ILE A 233 -11.78 23.06 53.75
C ILE A 233 -12.58 24.31 54.12
N LEU A 234 -13.85 24.14 54.50
CA LEU A 234 -14.75 25.24 54.90
C LEU A 234 -15.33 24.99 56.30
N THR A 235 -15.66 26.07 57.01
CA THR A 235 -16.38 26.03 58.29
C THR A 235 -17.90 26.22 58.06
N GLY A 236 -18.73 25.24 58.43
CA GLY A 236 -20.20 25.26 58.30
C GLY A 236 -20.77 23.98 57.68
N GLU A 237 -22.11 23.87 57.52
CA GLU A 237 -22.74 22.77 56.77
C GLU A 237 -22.54 22.98 55.25
N VAL A 238 -21.52 22.36 54.68
CA VAL A 238 -21.28 22.31 53.24
C VAL A 238 -21.47 20.86 52.77
N ASP A 239 -22.51 20.62 51.96
CA ASP A 239 -22.77 19.33 51.31
C ASP A 239 -22.12 19.34 49.92
N PHE A 240 -21.16 18.45 49.70
CA PHE A 240 -20.55 18.23 48.38
C PHE A 240 -21.00 16.87 47.86
N LYS A 241 -21.49 16.84 46.61
CA LYS A 241 -21.83 15.61 45.91
C LYS A 241 -21.06 15.55 44.60
N PRO A 242 -19.95 14.79 44.53
CA PRO A 242 -19.29 14.56 43.26
C PRO A 242 -20.26 13.80 42.36
N LEU A 243 -20.40 14.22 41.10
CA LEU A 243 -21.04 13.38 40.10
C LEU A 243 -20.09 12.24 39.74
N THR A 244 -20.20 11.12 40.46
CA THR A 244 -19.41 9.92 40.21
C THR A 244 -19.77 9.34 38.84
N VAL A 245 -18.82 9.36 37.91
CA VAL A 245 -18.90 8.57 36.68
C VAL A 245 -18.49 7.14 37.06
N ASP A 246 -19.36 6.15 36.82
CA ASP A 246 -19.00 4.74 37.06
C ASP A 246 -17.88 4.32 36.08
N PRO A 247 -16.66 4.03 36.57
CA PRO A 247 -15.54 3.67 35.71
C PRO A 247 -15.64 2.24 35.16
N ARG A 248 -16.64 1.44 35.59
CA ARG A 248 -16.80 0.03 35.20
C ARG A 248 -17.38 -0.16 33.80
N ALA A 249 -17.62 0.91 33.05
CA ALA A 249 -18.02 0.81 31.66
C ALA A 249 -16.92 0.09 30.85
N ARG A 250 -17.20 -1.15 30.42
CA ARG A 250 -16.28 -2.01 29.66
C ARG A 250 -16.16 -1.54 28.21
N PHE A 251 -15.55 -0.39 27.98
CA PHE A 251 -15.27 0.11 26.62
C PHE A 251 -14.17 -0.68 25.92
N GLU A 252 -13.33 -1.40 26.67
CA GLU A 252 -12.25 -2.26 26.18
C GLU A 252 -12.70 -3.19 25.05
N PHE A 253 -13.80 -3.92 25.24
CA PHE A 253 -14.36 -4.82 24.22
C PHE A 253 -14.65 -4.10 22.89
N PHE A 254 -15.13 -2.87 22.94
CA PHE A 254 -15.41 -2.10 21.73
C PHE A 254 -14.13 -1.66 21.03
N TYR A 255 -13.10 -1.26 21.78
CA TYR A 255 -11.78 -0.94 21.21
C TYR A 255 -11.14 -2.17 20.56
N GLU A 256 -11.15 -3.31 21.25
CA GLU A 256 -10.63 -4.56 20.72
C GLU A 256 -11.36 -4.99 19.45
N TYR A 257 -12.69 -4.84 19.42
CA TYR A 257 -13.48 -5.12 18.22
C TYR A 257 -13.07 -4.21 17.05
N LEU A 258 -12.95 -2.90 17.28
CA LEU A 258 -12.53 -1.94 16.25
C LEU A 258 -11.13 -2.28 15.72
N ASP A 259 -10.19 -2.52 16.62
CA ASP A 259 -8.82 -2.90 16.26
C ASP A 259 -8.81 -4.19 15.44
N ARG A 260 -9.55 -5.21 15.87
CA ARG A 260 -9.67 -6.46 15.12
C ARG A 260 -10.25 -6.25 13.72
N GLN A 261 -11.30 -5.46 13.55
CA GLN A 261 -11.86 -5.16 12.23
C GLN A 261 -10.87 -4.42 11.34
N VAL A 262 -10.08 -3.49 11.90
CA VAL A 262 -9.02 -2.80 11.17
C VAL A 262 -7.92 -3.78 10.76
N PHE A 263 -7.44 -4.62 11.68
CA PHE A 263 -6.39 -5.60 11.39
C PHE A 263 -6.83 -6.63 10.33
N GLU A 264 -8.02 -7.22 10.49
CA GLU A 264 -8.57 -8.21 9.56
C GLU A 264 -8.88 -7.58 8.19
N GLY A 265 -9.33 -6.33 8.16
CA GLY A 265 -9.60 -5.62 6.89
C GLY A 265 -8.33 -5.21 6.14
N LEU A 266 -7.27 -4.84 6.87
CA LEU A 266 -5.95 -4.57 6.27
C LEU A 266 -5.23 -5.86 5.89
N GLN A 267 -5.51 -6.98 6.56
CA GLN A 267 -4.84 -8.27 6.35
C GLN A 267 -3.30 -8.15 6.48
N ALA A 268 -2.82 -7.26 7.33
CA ALA A 268 -1.40 -7.05 7.60
C ALA A 268 -1.02 -7.74 8.92
N PRO A 269 -0.02 -8.64 8.95
CA PRO A 269 0.41 -9.31 10.17
C PRO A 269 1.28 -8.34 10.98
N LEU A 270 0.63 -7.40 11.67
CA LEU A 270 1.35 -6.42 12.47
C LEU A 270 2.01 -7.10 13.68
N LEU A 271 3.12 -6.50 14.16
CA LEU A 271 3.98 -7.07 15.21
C LEU A 271 3.21 -7.51 16.46
N SER A 272 2.09 -6.86 16.78
CA SER A 272 1.22 -7.20 17.91
C SER A 272 0.62 -8.60 17.80
N TRP A 273 0.30 -9.08 16.60
CA TRP A 273 -0.24 -10.42 16.36
C TRP A 273 0.84 -11.48 16.42
N LEU A 274 2.02 -11.18 15.89
CA LEU A 274 3.16 -12.09 15.91
C LEU A 274 3.67 -12.30 17.35
N ARG A 275 3.68 -11.25 18.18
CA ARG A 275 4.20 -11.32 19.57
C ARG A 275 3.52 -12.36 20.44
N ASN A 276 2.22 -12.58 20.25
CA ASN A 276 1.42 -13.49 21.08
C ASN A 276 1.17 -14.85 20.40
N ALA A 277 1.73 -15.08 19.21
CA ALA A 277 1.53 -16.30 18.45
C ALA A 277 2.63 -17.34 18.74
N THR A 278 2.28 -18.63 18.63
CA THR A 278 3.31 -19.68 18.53
C THR A 278 4.06 -19.54 17.20
N GLU A 279 5.29 -20.05 17.12
CA GLU A 279 6.09 -20.01 15.89
C GLU A 279 5.33 -20.61 14.69
N ALA A 280 4.66 -21.74 14.88
CA ALA A 280 3.85 -22.39 13.85
C ALA A 280 2.70 -21.50 13.36
N SER A 281 2.01 -20.81 14.27
CA SER A 281 0.96 -19.85 13.94
C SER A 281 1.52 -18.62 13.22
N ALA A 282 2.64 -18.07 13.70
CA ALA A 282 3.32 -16.94 13.09
C ALA A 282 3.72 -17.23 11.64
N ARG A 283 4.31 -18.41 11.39
CA ARG A 283 4.67 -18.87 10.05
C ARG A 283 3.45 -18.96 9.13
N THR A 284 2.34 -19.55 9.61
CA THR A 284 1.10 -19.67 8.83
C THR A 284 0.52 -18.29 8.46
N MET A 285 0.59 -17.32 9.38
CA MET A 285 0.15 -15.94 9.12
C MET A 285 1.02 -15.27 8.05
N LEU A 286 2.34 -15.42 8.14
CA LEU A 286 3.27 -14.86 7.15
C LEU A 286 3.07 -15.49 5.77
N GLU A 287 2.93 -16.81 5.66
CA GLU A 287 2.67 -17.51 4.40
C GLU A 287 1.38 -17.03 3.70
N THR A 288 0.35 -16.69 4.48
CA THR A 288 -0.91 -16.14 3.94
C THR A 288 -0.69 -14.77 3.30
N VAL A 289 0.16 -13.95 3.92
CA VAL A 289 0.48 -12.59 3.46
C VAL A 289 1.39 -12.64 2.25
N GLU A 290 2.37 -13.55 2.24
CA GLU A 290 3.24 -13.83 1.10
C GLU A 290 2.44 -14.15 -0.16
N ARG A 291 1.38 -14.98 -0.07
CA ARG A 291 0.52 -15.29 -1.23
C ARG A 291 -0.13 -14.03 -1.81
N ARG A 292 -0.53 -13.08 -0.98
CA ARG A 292 -1.12 -11.81 -1.42
C ARG A 292 -0.07 -10.90 -2.04
N VAL A 293 1.09 -10.80 -1.42
CA VAL A 293 2.26 -10.08 -1.92
C VAL A 293 2.66 -10.61 -3.30
N MET A 294 2.76 -11.92 -3.47
CA MET A 294 3.03 -12.57 -4.76
C MET A 294 1.99 -12.20 -5.83
N GLY A 295 0.73 -12.00 -5.46
CA GLY A 295 -0.32 -11.53 -6.36
C GLY A 295 -0.04 -10.11 -6.87
N ILE A 296 0.33 -9.19 -5.97
CA ILE A 296 0.69 -7.81 -6.33
C ILE A 296 1.96 -7.79 -7.18
N GLN A 297 3.01 -8.50 -6.74
CA GLN A 297 4.26 -8.69 -7.46
C GLN A 297 4.06 -9.23 -8.88
N ARG A 298 3.18 -10.23 -9.05
CA ARG A 298 2.85 -10.78 -10.38
C ARG A 298 2.16 -9.73 -11.24
N TYR A 299 1.23 -8.96 -10.69
CA TYR A 299 0.55 -7.88 -11.41
C TYR A 299 1.55 -6.82 -11.89
N LEU A 300 2.40 -6.33 -10.98
CA LEU A 300 3.44 -5.34 -11.27
C LEU A 300 4.41 -5.83 -12.34
N LYS A 301 4.92 -7.06 -12.18
CA LYS A 301 5.81 -7.71 -13.18
C LYS A 301 5.19 -7.66 -14.57
N ARG A 302 3.92 -8.06 -14.72
CA ARG A 302 3.25 -8.06 -16.03
C ARG A 302 3.06 -6.66 -16.60
N LYS A 303 2.71 -5.71 -15.76
CA LYS A 303 2.55 -4.30 -16.15
C LYS A 303 3.85 -3.68 -16.63
N VAL A 304 4.92 -3.85 -15.87
CA VAL A 304 6.26 -3.36 -16.22
C VAL A 304 6.79 -4.03 -17.48
N GLU A 305 6.76 -5.38 -17.55
CA GLU A 305 7.23 -6.13 -18.72
C GLU A 305 6.50 -5.67 -20.00
N ALA A 306 5.18 -5.52 -19.94
CA ALA A 306 4.36 -5.22 -21.12
C ALA A 306 4.36 -3.74 -21.55
N GLU A 307 4.40 -2.81 -20.59
CA GLU A 307 4.15 -1.38 -20.87
C GLU A 307 5.38 -0.49 -20.73
N VAL A 308 6.47 -1.00 -20.14
CA VAL A 308 7.75 -0.28 -19.96
C VAL A 308 8.87 -1.00 -20.71
N PHE A 309 9.15 -2.28 -20.40
CA PHE A 309 10.29 -3.00 -20.97
C PHE A 309 10.08 -3.32 -22.45
N LYS A 310 8.89 -3.77 -22.83
CA LYS A 310 8.59 -4.10 -24.22
C LYS A 310 8.79 -2.89 -25.17
N PRO A 311 8.26 -1.69 -24.91
CA PRO A 311 8.55 -0.52 -25.74
C PRO A 311 10.05 -0.19 -25.88
N LEU A 312 10.85 -0.37 -24.83
CA LEU A 312 12.31 -0.14 -24.88
C LEU A 312 12.98 -1.12 -25.83
N VAL A 313 12.69 -2.40 -25.67
CA VAL A 313 13.24 -3.49 -26.48
C VAL A 313 12.83 -3.35 -27.95
N GLU A 314 11.56 -3.05 -28.21
CA GLU A 314 11.05 -2.89 -29.59
C GLU A 314 11.65 -1.67 -30.29
N ALA A 315 11.93 -0.58 -29.57
CA ALA A 315 12.56 0.62 -30.11
C ALA A 315 14.01 0.38 -30.60
N GLU A 316 14.71 -0.61 -30.05
CA GLU A 316 16.05 -1.05 -30.51
C GLU A 316 15.99 -2.24 -31.49
N GLY A 317 14.78 -2.64 -31.92
CA GLY A 317 14.59 -3.75 -32.85
C GLY A 317 14.86 -5.14 -32.26
N LEU A 318 14.98 -5.24 -30.93
CA LEU A 318 15.16 -6.49 -30.21
C LEU A 318 13.81 -7.23 -30.09
N LYS A 319 13.86 -8.54 -29.85
CA LYS A 319 12.65 -9.40 -29.82
C LYS A 319 12.30 -9.93 -28.44
N GLU A 320 13.30 -10.21 -27.61
CA GLU A 320 13.10 -10.76 -26.28
C GLU A 320 12.89 -9.64 -25.26
N VAL A 321 11.82 -9.73 -24.49
CA VAL A 321 11.55 -8.82 -23.37
C VAL A 321 12.10 -9.45 -22.09
N PRO A 322 13.09 -8.83 -21.41
CA PRO A 322 13.60 -9.33 -20.14
C PRO A 322 12.50 -9.53 -19.11
N ARG A 323 12.65 -10.57 -18.28
CA ARG A 323 11.67 -10.94 -17.26
C ARG A 323 12.08 -10.38 -15.90
N LEU A 324 11.18 -9.63 -15.26
CA LEU A 324 11.40 -9.03 -13.94
C LEU A 324 11.14 -10.00 -12.80
N ASN A 325 12.13 -10.35 -12.00
CA ASN A 325 12.00 -11.28 -10.89
C ASN A 325 12.28 -10.55 -9.57
N TRP A 326 11.41 -10.71 -8.58
CA TRP A 326 11.51 -10.00 -7.31
C TRP A 326 12.53 -10.63 -6.36
N GLY A 327 13.17 -9.80 -5.54
CA GLY A 327 14.23 -10.21 -4.63
C GLY A 327 15.58 -10.34 -5.32
N SER A 328 16.46 -11.16 -4.75
CA SER A 328 17.78 -11.46 -5.29
C SER A 328 17.75 -12.70 -6.20
N PRO A 329 18.68 -12.80 -7.17
CA PRO A 329 18.87 -14.03 -7.92
C PRO A 329 19.19 -15.18 -6.96
N LYS A 330 18.24 -16.09 -6.76
CA LYS A 330 18.50 -17.30 -5.98
C LYS A 330 19.44 -18.18 -6.77
N SER A 331 20.64 -18.43 -6.26
CA SER A 331 21.37 -19.60 -6.71
C SER A 331 20.57 -20.81 -6.23
N ARG A 332 20.25 -21.76 -7.11
CA ARG A 332 19.59 -23.03 -6.70
C ARG A 332 20.42 -23.84 -5.69
N LEU A 333 21.61 -23.36 -5.32
CA LEU A 333 22.51 -23.93 -4.34
C LEU A 333 22.15 -23.51 -2.91
N GLU A 334 21.52 -22.34 -2.69
CA GLU A 334 21.20 -21.82 -1.35
C GLU A 334 20.27 -22.75 -0.54
N ASP A 335 19.41 -23.51 -1.23
CA ASP A 335 18.49 -24.48 -0.63
C ASP A 335 19.10 -25.89 -0.55
N VAL A 336 20.33 -26.10 -1.02
CA VAL A 336 21.01 -27.41 -1.05
C VAL A 336 21.80 -27.59 0.23
N SER A 337 21.37 -28.54 1.06
CA SER A 337 22.11 -28.89 2.27
C SER A 337 23.38 -29.68 1.96
N LEU A 338 24.31 -29.75 2.91
CA LEU A 338 25.48 -30.65 2.82
C LEU A 338 25.06 -32.11 2.58
N ALA A 339 23.92 -32.53 3.13
CA ALA A 339 23.39 -33.87 2.95
C ALA A 339 22.95 -34.12 1.51
N ASP A 340 22.34 -33.12 0.86
CA ASP A 340 21.91 -33.19 -0.54
C ASP A 340 23.14 -33.26 -1.47
N VAL A 341 24.16 -32.42 -1.25
CA VAL A 341 25.42 -32.48 -2.01
C VAL A 341 26.08 -33.86 -1.83
N GLY A 342 26.16 -34.36 -0.60
CA GLY A 342 26.70 -35.68 -0.31
C GLY A 342 25.90 -36.82 -0.97
N GLY A 343 24.57 -36.70 -1.05
CA GLY A 343 23.69 -37.64 -1.75
C GLY A 343 23.90 -37.66 -3.26
N LEU A 344 24.08 -36.49 -3.89
CA LEU A 344 24.38 -36.36 -5.32
C LEU A 344 25.75 -36.94 -5.69
N VAL A 345 26.74 -36.80 -4.82
CA VAL A 345 28.06 -37.43 -5.00
C VAL A 345 27.97 -38.95 -4.86
N LYS A 346 27.27 -39.44 -3.82
CA LYS A 346 27.10 -40.90 -3.60
C LYS A 346 26.32 -41.58 -4.71
N SER A 347 25.39 -40.88 -5.35
CA SER A 347 24.60 -41.38 -6.48
C SER A 347 25.31 -41.27 -7.83
N GLY A 348 26.53 -40.71 -7.87
CA GLY A 348 27.31 -40.51 -9.09
C GLY A 348 26.73 -39.44 -10.03
N ILE A 349 25.76 -38.65 -9.57
CA ILE A 349 25.15 -37.57 -10.35
C ILE A 349 26.07 -36.34 -10.37
N LEU A 350 26.82 -36.11 -9.29
CA LEU A 350 27.73 -34.98 -9.14
C LEU A 350 29.14 -35.48 -8.85
N ASP A 351 30.13 -35.02 -9.63
CA ASP A 351 31.52 -35.37 -9.41
C ASP A 351 32.06 -34.73 -8.11
N PRO A 352 32.91 -35.42 -7.31
CA PRO A 352 33.49 -34.84 -6.10
C PRO A 352 34.21 -33.49 -6.30
N SER A 353 34.80 -33.25 -7.47
CA SER A 353 35.45 -31.96 -7.80
C SER A 353 34.44 -30.85 -8.08
N GLU A 354 33.29 -31.17 -8.67
CA GLU A 354 32.18 -30.24 -8.86
C GLU A 354 31.46 -29.96 -7.54
N ALA A 355 31.30 -30.97 -6.69
CA ALA A 355 30.78 -30.81 -5.34
C ALA A 355 31.62 -29.84 -4.51
N ARG A 356 32.96 -29.92 -4.57
CA ARG A 356 33.84 -28.91 -3.95
C ARG A 356 33.58 -27.50 -4.49
N ARG A 357 33.42 -27.32 -5.80
CA ARG A 357 33.09 -26.00 -6.38
C ARG A 357 31.74 -25.47 -5.91
N TRP A 358 30.75 -26.34 -5.73
CA TRP A 358 29.43 -25.96 -5.21
C TRP A 358 29.51 -25.57 -3.74
N LEU A 359 30.22 -26.35 -2.92
CA LEU A 359 30.45 -26.07 -1.51
C LEU A 359 31.21 -24.76 -1.28
N ALA A 360 32.21 -24.44 -2.11
CA ALA A 360 32.88 -23.14 -2.08
C ALA A 360 31.93 -21.98 -2.40
N LYS A 361 31.05 -22.13 -3.40
CA LYS A 361 30.01 -21.14 -3.73
C LYS A 361 28.97 -20.97 -2.62
N LEU A 362 28.77 -22.00 -1.81
CA LEU A 362 27.91 -21.98 -0.63
C LEU A 362 28.61 -21.40 0.62
N GLY A 363 29.85 -20.95 0.50
CA GLY A 363 30.60 -20.33 1.60
C GLY A 363 31.22 -21.33 2.58
N PHE A 364 31.28 -22.62 2.25
CA PHE A 364 31.98 -23.60 3.08
C PHE A 364 33.50 -23.45 2.91
N PRO A 365 34.27 -23.45 4.02
CA PRO A 365 35.72 -23.40 3.94
C PRO A 365 36.22 -24.73 3.38
N LEU A 366 36.74 -24.70 2.17
CA LEU A 366 37.45 -25.82 1.57
C LEU A 366 38.93 -25.48 1.55
N GLU A 367 39.71 -26.19 2.37
CA GLU A 367 41.16 -26.16 2.27
C GLU A 367 41.57 -26.75 0.92
N VAL A 368 42.48 -26.04 0.24
CA VAL A 368 43.02 -26.38 -1.09
C VAL A 368 43.88 -27.64 -1.00
#